data_AF-A0A0G0NAS3-F1
#
_entry.id   AF-A0A0G0NAS3-F1
#
_cell.length_a   1.000
_cell.length_b   1.000
_cell.length_c   1.000
_cell.angle_alpha   90.00
_cell.angle_beta   90.00
_cell.angle_gamma   90.00
#
_symmetry.space_group_name_H-M   'P 1'
#
loop_
_entity.id
_entity.type
_entity.pdbx_description
1 polymer ?
#
loop_
_entity_poly.entity_id
_entity_poly.type
_entity_poly.pdbx_seq_one_letter_code
_entity_poly.pdbx_strand_id
1 'polypeptide(L)' 'TPVPSPSPTPIRAKSACYDVTGDKVVNDADVQAVLANVGKVGKNLIWDVNRSGAVTIADVLFIQKHLGETCN' A
#
# COMPACT_ATOMS: atom_id res chain seq x y z
N THR A 1 0.08 -36.59 -4.91
CA THR A 1 -0.41 -35.53 -5.83
C THR A 1 0.15 -34.21 -5.36
N PRO A 2 0.75 -33.38 -6.23
CA PRO A 2 1.18 -32.05 -5.80
C PRO A 2 -0.05 -31.19 -5.52
N VAL A 3 -0.09 -30.58 -4.34
CA VAL A 3 -1.12 -29.64 -3.92
C VAL A 3 -1.08 -28.45 -4.90
N PRO A 4 -2.22 -27.98 -5.43
CA PRO A 4 -2.21 -26.72 -6.15
C PRO A 4 -1.87 -25.61 -5.14
N SER A 5 -0.64 -25.08 -5.21
CA SER A 5 -0.31 -23.81 -4.58
C SER A 5 -1.32 -22.77 -5.05
N PRO A 6 -1.89 -21.94 -4.15
CA PRO A 6 -2.70 -20.82 -4.61
C PRO A 6 -1.81 -19.97 -5.51
N SER A 7 -2.15 -19.91 -6.79
CA SER A 7 -1.61 -18.91 -7.70
C SER A 7 -1.77 -17.55 -7.03
N PRO A 8 -0.79 -16.64 -7.12
CA PRO A 8 -0.99 -15.27 -6.69
C PRO A 8 -2.15 -14.75 -7.52
N THR A 9 -3.31 -14.60 -6.89
CA THR A 9 -4.43 -13.93 -7.53
C THR A 9 -3.89 -12.55 -7.89
N PRO A 10 -4.00 -12.08 -9.15
CA PRO A 10 -3.75 -10.68 -9.44
C PRO A 10 -4.93 -9.93 -8.83
N ILE A 11 -4.86 -9.67 -7.53
CA ILE A 11 -5.84 -8.86 -6.81
C ILE A 11 -5.60 -7.44 -7.30
N ARG A 12 -6.33 -7.09 -8.36
CA ARG A 12 -6.60 -5.74 -8.86
C ARG A 12 -5.34 -4.90 -9.06
N ALA A 13 -4.74 -5.03 -10.24
CA ALA A 13 -3.91 -3.96 -10.77
C ALA A 13 -4.80 -2.72 -11.01
N LYS A 14 -4.55 -1.65 -10.25
CA LYS A 14 -4.87 -0.22 -10.50
C LYS A 14 -4.64 0.50 -9.16
N SER A 15 -3.43 0.93 -8.81
CA SER A 15 -2.39 1.55 -9.62
C SER A 15 -1.01 1.07 -9.17
N ALA A 16 0.00 1.11 -10.05
CA ALA A 16 1.40 0.84 -9.71
C ALA A 16 2.02 1.95 -8.82
N CYS A 17 1.19 2.54 -7.97
CA CYS A 17 1.43 3.84 -7.37
C CYS A 17 0.90 3.82 -5.95
N TYR A 18 1.75 4.21 -5.00
CA TYR A 18 1.49 4.14 -3.56
C TYR A 18 0.66 5.32 -3.05
N ASP A 19 -0.22 5.81 -3.91
CA ASP A 19 -1.18 6.88 -3.63
C ASP A 19 -2.35 6.31 -2.84
N VAL A 20 -2.37 6.62 -1.55
CA VAL A 20 -3.39 6.19 -0.60
C VAL A 20 -4.50 7.24 -0.47
N THR A 21 -4.26 8.46 -0.94
CA THR A 21 -5.22 9.58 -0.92
C THR A 21 -6.12 9.59 -2.16
N GLY A 22 -5.70 8.98 -3.25
CA GLY A 22 -6.38 8.93 -4.54
C GLY A 22 -6.20 10.20 -5.38
N ASP A 23 -5.22 11.04 -5.07
CA ASP A 23 -4.97 12.33 -5.74
C ASP A 23 -4.06 12.21 -6.98
N LYS A 24 -3.60 10.99 -7.28
CA LYS A 24 -2.69 10.59 -8.37
C LYS A 24 -1.25 11.07 -8.21
N VAL A 25 -0.84 11.54 -7.04
CA VAL A 25 0.51 12.04 -6.80
C VAL A 25 1.02 11.50 -5.47
N VAL A 26 2.05 10.64 -5.50
CA VAL A 26 2.66 10.15 -4.27
C VAL A 26 3.42 11.28 -3.58
N ASN A 27 2.81 11.87 -2.55
CA ASN A 27 3.33 13.03 -1.85
C ASN A 27 3.20 12.89 -0.32
N ASP A 28 3.55 13.95 0.42
CA ASP A 28 3.50 13.94 1.88
C ASP A 28 2.09 13.69 2.44
N ALA A 29 1.02 13.97 1.68
CA ALA A 29 -0.35 13.65 2.04
C ALA A 29 -0.56 12.14 2.16
N ASP A 30 0.05 11.33 1.28
CA ASP A 30 0.00 9.87 1.37
C ASP A 30 0.74 9.36 2.61
N VAL A 31 1.91 9.94 2.89
CA VAL A 31 2.69 9.65 4.09
C VAL A 31 1.88 9.95 5.35
N GLN A 32 1.25 11.13 5.41
CA GLN A 32 0.41 11.53 6.54
C GLN A 32 -0.85 10.66 6.67
N ALA A 33 -1.46 10.26 5.55
CA ALA A 33 -2.61 9.37 5.55
C ALA A 33 -2.24 8.00 6.13
N VAL A 34 -1.09 7.43 5.78
CA VAL A 34 -0.61 6.18 6.41
C VAL A 34 -0.28 6.41 7.88
N LEU A 35 0.43 7.49 8.22
CA LEU A 35 0.83 7.81 9.59
C LEU A 35 -0.39 7.94 10.53
N ALA A 36 -1.46 8.58 10.06
CA ALA A 36 -2.72 8.71 10.79
C ALA A 36 -3.44 7.37 11.04
N ASN A 37 -3.07 6.33 10.29
CA ASN A 37 -3.67 5.01 10.36
C ASN A 37 -2.72 3.94 10.92
N VAL A 38 -1.52 4.32 11.38
CA VAL A 38 -0.56 3.41 12.03
C VAL A 38 -1.19 2.74 13.24
N GLY A 39 -0.98 1.44 13.36
CA GLY A 39 -1.56 0.60 14.41
C GLY A 39 -2.89 -0.07 14.03
N LYS A 40 -3.45 0.25 12.86
CA LYS A 40 -4.57 -0.52 12.31
C LYS A 40 -4.09 -1.88 11.82
N VAL A 41 -4.83 -2.92 12.19
CA VAL A 41 -4.57 -4.30 11.78
C VAL A 41 -5.80 -4.81 11.05
N GLY A 42 -5.59 -5.48 9.93
CA GLY A 42 -6.71 -5.91 9.09
C GLY A 42 -6.28 -6.38 7.72
N LYS A 43 -7.24 -6.91 6.96
CA LYS A 43 -7.03 -7.33 5.57
C LYS A 43 -7.46 -6.22 4.63
N ASN A 44 -6.71 -6.01 3.55
CA ASN A 44 -7.00 -5.02 2.50
C ASN A 44 -7.12 -3.58 3.02
N LEU A 45 -6.26 -3.20 3.98
CA LEU A 45 -6.14 -1.80 4.39
C LEU A 45 -5.43 -1.02 3.27
N ILE A 46 -6.04 0.06 2.79
CA ILE A 46 -5.44 0.91 1.74
C ILE A 46 -4.09 1.50 2.18
N TRP A 47 -3.90 1.68 3.48
CA TRP A 47 -2.68 2.21 4.09
C TRP A 47 -1.61 1.14 4.37
N ASP A 48 -1.96 -0.15 4.27
CA ASP A 48 -1.01 -1.28 4.37
C ASP A 48 -0.42 -1.54 2.98
N VAL A 49 0.47 -0.64 2.58
CA VAL A 49 1.04 -0.62 1.23
C VAL A 49 1.99 -1.80 0.99
N ASN A 50 2.60 -2.34 2.05
CA ASN A 50 3.46 -3.52 1.95
C ASN A 50 2.69 -4.85 2.12
N ARG A 51 1.38 -4.79 2.39
CA ARG A 51 0.47 -5.93 2.56
C ARG A 51 0.90 -6.90 3.67
N SER A 52 1.46 -6.38 4.75
CA SER A 52 1.84 -7.18 5.92
C SER A 52 0.65 -7.60 6.79
N GLY A 53 -0.53 -7.01 6.56
CA GLY A 53 -1.73 -7.18 7.38
C GLY A 53 -1.84 -6.18 8.53
N ALA A 54 -0.91 -5.24 8.62
CA ALA A 54 -0.91 -4.16 9.61
C ALA A 54 -0.29 -2.90 9.03
N VAL A 55 -0.85 -1.74 9.39
CA VAL A 55 -0.30 -0.44 9.02
C VAL A 55 0.77 -0.07 10.03
N THR A 56 2.02 -0.05 9.57
CA THR A 56 3.19 0.16 10.42
C THR A 56 4.10 1.25 9.85
N ILE A 57 5.18 1.59 10.56
CA ILE A 57 6.20 2.53 10.07
C ILE A 57 6.87 1.99 8.78
N ALA A 58 6.87 0.67 8.56
CA ALA A 58 7.39 0.09 7.32
C ALA A 58 6.60 0.54 6.08
N ASP A 59 5.29 0.76 6.23
CA ASP A 59 4.41 1.28 5.17
C ASP A 59 4.74 2.74 4.85
N VAL A 60 4.98 3.55 5.90
CA VAL A 60 5.38 4.95 5.79
C VAL A 60 6.73 5.09 5.06
N LEU A 61 7.69 4.22 5.38
CA LEU A 61 8.99 4.18 4.70
C LEU A 61 8.87 3.71 3.25
N PHE A 62 7.87 2.88 2.93
CA PHE A 62 7.59 2.43 1.57
C PHE A 62 7.14 3.60 0.69
N ILE A 63 6.20 4.41 1.18
CA ILE A 63 5.72 5.60 0.46
C ILE A 63 6.85 6.62 0.29
N GLN A 64 7.66 6.85 1.33
CA GLN A 64 8.80 7.77 1.25
C GLN A 64 9.80 7.42 0.14
N LYS A 65 10.00 6.13 -0.15
CA LYS A 65 10.87 5.69 -1.26
C LYS A 65 10.31 6.02 -2.65
N HIS A 66 9.01 6.29 -2.73
CA HIS A 66 8.28 6.53 -3.96
C HIS A 66 7.69 7.95 -4.04
N LEU A 67 8.14 8.86 -3.16
CA LEU A 67 7.74 10.26 -3.21
C LEU A 67 8.11 10.89 -4.56
N GLY A 68 7.14 11.61 -5.13
CA GLY A 68 7.27 12.25 -6.44
C GLY A 68 6.88 11.36 -7.63
N GLU A 69 6.50 10.10 -7.40
CA GLU A 69 5.88 9.28 -8.44
C GLU A 69 4.45 9.74 -8.71
N THR A 70 4.09 9.88 -9.99
CA THR A 70 2.73 10.22 -10.41
C THR A 70 2.01 9.00 -10.96
N CYS A 71 0.77 8.82 -10.53
CA CYS A 71 -0.07 7.70 -10.93
C CYS A 71 -0.84 8.08 -12.20
N ASN A 72 -0.74 7.27 -13.26
CA ASN A 72 -1.48 7.48 -14.51
C ASN A 72 -2.76 6.62 -14.57
#